data_AF-A0A354SBZ4-F1
#
_entry.id   AF-A0A354SBZ4-F1
#
_cell.length_a   1.000
_cell.length_b   1.000
_cell.length_c   1.000
_cell.angle_alpha   90.00
_cell.angle_beta   90.00
_cell.angle_gamma   90.00
#
_symmetry.space_group_name_H-M   'P 1'
#
loop_
_entity.id
_entity.type
_entity.pdbx_description
1 polymer ?
#
loop_
_entity_poly.entity_id
_entity_poly.type
_entity_poly.pdbx_seq_one_letter_code
_entity_poly.pdbx_strand_id
1 'polypeptide(L)'
;MALYRTYRPASLDEVVGQEHVTGPLRRALEHNRTHHAYLFAGPRGCGKTSTARIMARSLNCEQGPTPDPCGVCNSCLDLAPNGPGSIDVIELDAASHGGVEDTRDLRERAMFAPASS
;
A
#
# COMPACT_ATOMS: atom_id res chain seq x y z
N MET A 1 -3.20 20.25 -12.26
CA MET A 1 -2.83 19.07 -11.44
C MET A 1 -1.43 18.61 -11.86
N ALA A 2 -0.57 18.22 -10.93
CA ALA A 2 0.78 17.76 -11.27
C ALA A 2 0.74 16.35 -11.87
N LEU A 3 1.44 16.15 -13.00
CA LEU A 3 1.40 14.91 -13.79
C LEU A 3 1.75 13.65 -12.97
N TYR A 4 2.69 13.76 -12.03
CA TYR A 4 3.11 12.62 -11.20
C TYR A 4 2.02 12.10 -10.23
N ARG A 5 1.00 12.90 -9.92
CA ARG A 5 -0.17 12.44 -9.16
C ARG A 5 -1.21 11.78 -10.08
N THR A 6 -1.38 12.33 -11.27
CA THR A 6 -2.33 11.81 -12.27
C THR A 6 -1.94 10.42 -12.77
N TYR A 7 -0.64 10.16 -12.97
CA TYR A 7 -0.12 8.89 -13.49
C TYR A 7 0.49 7.98 -12.42
N ARG A 8 0.10 8.15 -11.15
CA ARG A 8 0.56 7.24 -10.09
C ARG A 8 -0.09 5.86 -10.33
N PRO A 9 0.70 4.77 -10.40
CA PRO A 9 0.19 3.45 -10.74
C PRO A 9 -0.84 2.98 -9.72
N ALA A 10 -1.90 2.36 -10.23
CA ALA A 10 -3.02 1.85 -9.46
C ALA A 10 -2.93 0.34 -9.19
N SER A 11 -2.12 -0.39 -9.98
CA SER A 11 -1.90 -1.84 -9.89
C SER A 11 -0.40 -2.18 -9.97
N LEU A 12 -0.02 -3.41 -9.60
CA LEU A 12 1.39 -3.85 -9.66
C LEU A 12 1.91 -3.92 -11.11
N ASP A 13 1.03 -4.14 -12.09
CA ASP A 13 1.41 -4.23 -13.52
C ASP A 13 1.69 -2.87 -14.15
N GLU A 14 1.12 -1.80 -13.57
CA GLU A 14 1.37 -0.43 -14.01
C GLU A 14 2.71 0.13 -13.48
N VAL A 15 3.39 -0.58 -12.60
CA VAL A 15 4.71 -0.17 -12.09
C VAL A 15 5.78 -0.52 -13.12
N VAL A 16 6.28 0.52 -13.80
CA VAL A 16 7.22 0.37 -14.92
C VAL A 16 8.65 0.05 -14.44
N GLY A 17 9.27 -0.98 -15.06
CA GLY A 17 10.70 -1.28 -14.92
C GLY A 17 11.10 -1.87 -13.56
N GLN A 18 10.15 -2.42 -12.81
CA GLN A 18 10.35 -3.02 -11.49
C GLN A 18 9.83 -4.46 -11.44
N GLU A 19 9.91 -5.19 -12.55
CA GLU A 19 9.36 -6.55 -12.71
C GLU A 19 9.96 -7.54 -11.69
N HIS A 20 11.23 -7.34 -11.34
CA HIS A 20 11.94 -8.10 -10.32
C HIS A 20 11.40 -7.87 -8.89
N VAL A 21 10.65 -6.79 -8.66
CA VAL A 21 9.97 -6.49 -7.39
C VAL A 21 8.50 -6.88 -7.47
N THR A 22 7.79 -6.48 -8.54
CA THR A 22 6.34 -6.70 -8.67
C THR A 22 6.01 -8.17 -8.88
N GLY A 23 6.81 -8.92 -9.64
CA GLY A 23 6.58 -10.35 -9.88
C GLY A 23 6.54 -11.19 -8.60
N PRO A 24 7.54 -11.11 -7.71
CA PRO A 24 7.49 -11.76 -6.40
C PRO A 24 6.30 -11.34 -5.53
N LEU A 25 5.92 -10.06 -5.51
CA LEU A 25 4.78 -9.57 -4.74
C LEU A 25 3.45 -10.13 -5.26
N ARG A 26 3.26 -10.14 -6.60
CA ARG A 26 2.09 -10.75 -7.24
C ARG A 26 1.96 -12.22 -6.86
N ARG A 27 3.04 -12.99 -6.99
CA ARG A 27 3.05 -14.41 -6.58
C ARG A 27 2.77 -14.61 -5.09
N ALA A 28 3.28 -13.72 -4.23
CA ALA A 28 2.99 -13.80 -2.81
C ALA A 28 1.50 -13.58 -2.51
N LEU A 29 0.84 -12.66 -3.22
CA LEU A 29 -0.61 -12.44 -3.12
C LEU A 29 -1.40 -13.64 -3.68
N GLU A 30 -1.06 -14.11 -4.88
CA GLU A 30 -1.71 -15.25 -5.56
C GLU A 30 -1.70 -16.52 -4.73
N HIS A 31 -0.59 -16.79 -4.04
CA HIS A 31 -0.44 -17.99 -3.23
C HIS A 31 -0.81 -17.78 -1.75
N ASN A 32 -1.31 -16.60 -1.38
CA ASN A 32 -1.59 -16.22 0.01
C ASN A 32 -0.38 -16.45 0.93
N ARG A 33 0.82 -16.09 0.45
CA ARG A 33 2.12 -16.22 1.14
C ARG A 33 2.72 -14.85 1.45
N THR A 34 1.90 -13.93 1.95
CA THR A 34 2.35 -12.58 2.28
C THR A 34 3.08 -12.56 3.63
N HIS A 35 4.11 -11.72 3.74
CA HIS A 35 4.83 -11.50 4.99
C HIS A 35 4.23 -10.33 5.78
N HIS A 36 4.47 -10.32 7.09
CA HIS A 36 4.01 -9.27 8.01
C HIS A 36 4.75 -7.94 7.84
N ALA A 37 5.90 -7.93 7.15
CA ALA A 37 6.70 -6.73 6.93
C ALA A 37 7.40 -6.76 5.57
N TYR A 38 7.37 -5.62 4.87
CA TYR A 38 8.10 -5.39 3.63
C TYR A 38 8.91 -4.10 3.72
N LEU A 39 10.18 -4.17 3.33
CA LEU A 39 11.06 -3.00 3.22
C LEU A 39 11.29 -2.67 1.75
N PHE A 40 10.69 -1.57 1.28
CA PHE A 40 10.97 -1.03 -0.05
C PHE A 40 12.14 -0.04 0.04
N ALA A 41 13.25 -0.35 -0.61
CA ALA A 41 14.46 0.48 -0.62
C ALA A 41 14.79 0.99 -2.03
N GLY A 42 15.41 2.16 -2.12
CA GLY A 42 15.83 2.76 -3.40
C GLY A 42 15.75 4.30 -3.43
N PRO A 43 16.22 4.94 -4.51
CA PRO A 43 16.25 6.40 -4.66
C PRO A 43 14.87 7.07 -4.59
N ARG A 44 14.82 8.38 -4.34
CA ARG A 44 13.56 9.13 -4.38
C ARG A 44 12.92 9.02 -5.77
N GLY A 45 11.60 8.80 -5.82
CA GLY A 45 10.85 8.72 -7.06
C GLY A 45 10.77 7.34 -7.72
N CYS A 46 11.46 6.31 -7.23
CA CYS A 46 11.43 4.96 -7.83
C CYS A 46 10.16 4.13 -7.54
N GLY A 47 9.11 4.74 -6.99
CA GLY A 47 7.81 4.06 -6.79
C GLY A 47 7.57 3.38 -5.44
N LYS A 48 8.53 3.37 -4.48
CA LYS A 48 8.39 2.72 -3.15
C LYS A 48 7.02 2.89 -2.48
N THR A 49 6.61 4.13 -2.21
CA THR A 49 5.34 4.43 -1.54
C THR A 49 4.15 4.02 -2.40
N SER A 50 4.25 4.15 -3.73
CA SER A 50 3.18 3.73 -4.64
C SER A 50 3.01 2.22 -4.59
N THR A 51 4.10 1.44 -4.65
CA THR A 51 4.06 -0.03 -4.53
C THR A 51 3.51 -0.47 -3.17
N ALA A 52 3.92 0.19 -2.08
CA ALA A 52 3.38 -0.09 -0.74
C ALA A 52 1.85 0.14 -0.67
N ARG A 53 1.37 1.25 -1.25
CA ARG A 53 -0.07 1.56 -1.29
C ARG A 53 -0.85 0.56 -2.15
N ILE A 54 -0.29 0.13 -3.28
CA ILE A 54 -0.87 -0.92 -4.13
C ILE A 54 -0.95 -2.25 -3.36
N MET A 55 0.08 -2.62 -2.60
CA MET A 55 0.05 -3.80 -1.73
C MET A 55 -1.05 -3.70 -0.66
N ALA A 56 -1.19 -2.56 0.02
CA ALA A 56 -2.27 -2.35 0.99
C ALA A 56 -3.65 -2.51 0.34
N ARG A 57 -3.84 -1.95 -0.86
CA ARG A 57 -5.08 -2.09 -1.64
C ARG A 57 -5.36 -3.54 -2.04
N SER A 58 -4.32 -4.28 -2.39
CA SER A 58 -4.38 -5.70 -2.79
C SER A 58 -4.76 -6.61 -1.62
N LEU A 59 -4.29 -6.29 -0.42
CA LEU A 59 -4.60 -6.99 0.83
C LEU A 59 -6.01 -6.66 1.34
N ASN A 60 -6.41 -5.39 1.29
CA ASN A 60 -7.68 -4.92 1.85
C ASN A 60 -8.84 -4.98 0.85
N CYS A 61 -8.63 -5.45 -0.38
CA CYS A 61 -9.70 -5.62 -1.35
C CYS A 61 -10.72 -6.64 -0.83
N GLU A 62 -12.01 -6.42 -1.05
CA GLU A 62 -13.07 -7.38 -0.67
C GLU A 62 -12.95 -8.72 -1.41
N GLN A 63 -12.29 -8.70 -2.58
CA GLN A 63 -11.96 -9.90 -3.37
C GLN A 63 -10.52 -10.37 -3.13
N GLY A 64 -9.85 -9.81 -2.12
CA GLY A 64 -8.46 -10.09 -1.79
C GLY A 64 -8.28 -11.14 -0.69
N PRO A 65 -7.03 -11.52 -0.38
CA PRO A 65 -5.78 -11.02 -0.98
C PRO A 65 -5.67 -11.37 -2.47
N THR A 66 -5.39 -10.39 -3.33
CA THR A 66 -5.32 -10.58 -4.79
C THR A 66 -4.25 -9.68 -5.39
N PRO A 67 -3.47 -10.13 -6.39
CA PRO A 67 -2.57 -9.24 -7.15
C PRO A 67 -3.32 -8.18 -7.96
N ASP A 68 -4.59 -8.43 -8.27
CA ASP A 68 -5.42 -7.61 -9.15
C ASP A 68 -6.64 -7.08 -8.37
N PRO A 69 -6.47 -6.01 -7.57
CA PRO A 69 -7.57 -5.44 -6.77
C PRO A 69 -8.71 -4.93 -7.66
N CYS A 70 -9.96 -5.22 -7.28
CA CYS A 70 -11.14 -5.04 -8.13
C CYS A 70 -11.41 -3.60 -8.60
N GLY A 71 -10.93 -2.60 -7.86
CA GLY A 71 -11.09 -1.18 -8.23
C GLY A 71 -12.47 -0.58 -8.02
N VAL A 72 -13.42 -1.35 -7.49
CA VAL A 72 -14.81 -0.89 -7.30
C VAL A 72 -15.28 -0.93 -5.85
N CYS A 73 -14.64 -1.72 -4.97
CA CYS A 73 -15.01 -1.75 -3.56
C CYS A 73 -14.50 -0.51 -2.80
N ASN A 74 -15.09 -0.21 -1.65
CA ASN A 74 -14.75 0.98 -0.85
C ASN A 74 -13.26 1.05 -0.54
N SER A 75 -12.67 -0.05 -0.06
CA SER A 75 -11.22 -0.14 0.19
C SER A 75 -10.37 0.17 -1.05
N CYS A 76 -10.79 -0.30 -2.23
CA CYS A 76 -10.10 0.00 -3.48
C CYS A 76 -10.22 1.46 -3.91
N LEU A 77 -11.39 2.08 -3.68
CA LEU A 77 -11.63 3.49 -3.99
C LEU A 77 -10.86 4.40 -3.02
N ASP A 78 -10.85 4.06 -1.73
CA ASP A 78 -10.16 4.80 -0.67
C ASP A 78 -8.64 4.79 -0.86
N LEU A 79 -8.08 3.64 -1.27
CA LEU A 79 -6.64 3.45 -1.51
C LEU A 79 -6.22 3.73 -2.95
N ALA A 80 -7.12 4.21 -3.81
CA ALA A 80 -6.79 4.62 -5.16
C ALA A 80 -5.73 5.76 -5.14
N PRO A 81 -5.01 6.00 -6.26
CA PRO A 81 -3.98 7.04 -6.32
C PRO A 81 -4.44 8.44 -5.85
N ASN A 82 -5.73 8.75 -6.05
CA ASN A 82 -6.38 10.00 -5.63
C ASN A 82 -7.51 9.77 -4.61
N GLY A 83 -7.55 8.59 -3.99
CA GLY A 83 -8.54 8.26 -2.97
C GLY A 83 -8.32 9.08 -1.68
N PRO A 84 -9.38 9.21 -0.85
CA PRO A 84 -9.31 9.94 0.42
C PRO A 84 -8.39 9.30 1.46
N GLY A 85 -7.96 8.05 1.26
CA GLY A 85 -7.25 7.25 2.26
C GLY A 85 -8.21 6.32 3.01
N SER A 86 -7.66 5.26 3.62
CA SER A 86 -8.41 4.27 4.39
C SER A 86 -8.08 4.41 5.87
N ILE A 87 -9.07 4.15 6.75
CA ILE A 87 -8.87 4.14 8.20
C ILE A 87 -7.89 3.04 8.62
N ASP A 88 -7.94 1.89 7.92
CA ASP A 88 -7.11 0.73 8.21
C ASP A 88 -5.70 0.83 7.59
N VAL A 89 -5.36 1.96 6.96
CA VAL A 89 -4.03 2.21 6.38
C VAL A 89 -3.48 3.52 6.91
N ILE A 90 -2.46 3.41 7.76
CA ILE A 90 -1.79 4.57 8.35
C ILE A 90 -0.51 4.87 7.56
N GLU A 91 -0.46 6.04 6.92
CA GLU A 91 0.74 6.53 6.25
C GLU A 91 1.51 7.50 7.16
N LEU A 92 2.67 7.08 7.64
CA LEU A 92 3.55 7.90 8.47
C LEU A 92 4.74 8.40 7.64
N ASP A 93 4.89 9.71 7.53
CA ASP A 93 6.11 10.32 7.00
C ASP A 93 7.16 10.46 8.10
N ALA A 94 8.08 9.50 8.16
CA ALA A 94 9.15 9.46 9.16
C ALA A 94 10.10 10.68 9.10
N ALA A 95 10.16 11.40 7.97
CA ALA A 95 10.93 12.65 7.91
C ALA A 95 10.29 13.78 8.74
N SER A 96 8.97 13.69 8.94
CA SER A 96 8.16 14.68 9.65
C SER A 96 7.69 14.17 11.04
N HIS A 97 7.61 12.86 11.23
CA HIS A 97 7.11 12.16 12.42
C HIS A 97 8.10 11.06 12.81
N GLY A 98 9.30 11.48 13.22
CA GLY A 98 10.42 10.59 13.54
C GLY A 98 10.63 10.37 15.04
N GLY A 99 9.71 10.85 15.88
CA GLY A 99 9.82 10.75 17.32
C GLY A 99 9.60 9.33 17.84
N VAL A 100 10.17 9.04 19.01
CA VAL A 100 9.85 7.82 19.76
C VAL A 100 8.36 7.79 20.13
N GLU A 101 7.77 8.95 20.41
CA GLU A 101 6.34 9.09 20.74
C GLU A 101 5.45 8.68 19.56
N ASP A 102 5.70 9.19 18.35
CA ASP A 102 4.95 8.83 17.14
C ASP A 102 4.93 7.32 16.89
N THR A 103 6.07 6.66 17.16
CA THR A 103 6.20 5.20 17.01
C THR A 103 5.43 4.44 18.09
N ARG A 104 5.36 4.96 19.32
CA ARG A 104 4.56 4.36 20.40
C ARG A 104 3.08 4.43 20.09
N ASP A 105 2.60 5.57 19.65
CA ASP A 105 1.20 5.78 19.28
C ASP A 105 0.79 4.86 18.12
N LEU A 106 1.67 4.69 17.12
CA LEU A 106 1.44 3.75 16.02
C LEU A 106 1.31 2.30 16.52
N ARG A 107 2.17 1.89 17.46
CA ARG A 107 2.11 0.54 18.06
C ARG A 107 0.81 0.32 18.81
N GLU A 108 0.33 1.33 19.54
CA GLU A 108 -0.94 1.24 20.28
C GLU A 108 -2.13 1.11 19.33
N ARG A 109 -2.15 1.90 18.24
CA ARG A 109 -3.20 1.81 17.22
C ARG A 109 -3.24 0.46 16.50
N ALA A 110 -2.08 -0.16 16.29
CA ALA A 110 -1.98 -1.47 15.63
C ALA A 110 -2.63 -2.62 16.43
N MET A 111 -2.98 -2.41 17.71
CA MET A 111 -3.64 -3.41 18.55
C MET A 111 -5.16 -3.46 18.36
N PHE A 112 -5.76 -2.47 17.69
CA PHE A 112 -7.20 -2.46 17.43
C PHE A 112 -7.55 -3.33 16.21
N ALA A 113 -8.73 -3.95 16.24
CA ALA A 113 -9.26 -4.67 15.09
C ALA A 113 -9.56 -3.71 13.93
N PRO A 114 -9.44 -4.15 12.66
CA PRO A 114 -9.72 -3.29 11.51
C PRO A 114 -11.17 -2.81 11.53
N ALA A 115 -11.38 -1.52 11.24
CA ALA A 115 -12.68 -0.87 11.36
C ALA A 115 -13.70 -1.39 10.33
N SER A 116 -13.24 -1.93 9.20
CA SER A 116 -14.08 -2.49 8.14
C SER A 116 -14.03 -4.02 8.04
N SER A 117 -13.94 -4.74 9.16
CA SER A 117 -13.94 -6.22 9.21
C SER A 117 -15.33 -6.84 9.24
#